data_AF-A0A382LU56-F1
#
_entry.id   AF-A0A382LU56-F1
#
_cell.length_a   1.000
_cell.length_b   1.000
_cell.length_c   1.000
_cell.angle_alpha   90.00
_cell.angle_beta   90.00
_cell.angle_gamma   90.00
#
_symmetry.space_group_name_H-M   'P 1'
#
loop_
_entity.id
_entity.type
_entity.pdbx_description
1 polymer ?
#
loop_
_entity_poly.entity_id
_entity_poly.type
_entity_poly.pdbx_seq_one_letter_code
_entity_poly.pdbx_strand_id
1 'polypeptide(L)' 'MAKGKKSTHYIDNKEFLEVMKGYHVLVVEAQEKGEPRPIIPDYVGECFIKIA' A
#
# COMPACT_ATOMS: atom_id res chain seq x y z
N MET A 1 8.24 26.79 -19.33
CA MET A 1 8.79 25.74 -18.46
C MET A 1 8.42 26.04 -17.00
N ALA A 2 7.24 25.62 -16.54
CA ALA A 2 6.87 25.74 -15.13
C ALA A 2 6.47 24.35 -14.65
N LYS A 3 7.42 23.66 -14.02
CA LYS A 3 7.23 22.33 -13.41
C LYS A 3 6.33 22.56 -12.18
N GLY A 4 5.02 22.49 -12.39
CA GLY A 4 4.03 22.63 -11.33
C GLY A 4 4.43 21.74 -10.16
N LYS A 5 4.50 22.33 -8.96
CA LYS A 5 4.81 21.61 -7.72
C LYS A 5 3.87 20.42 -7.64
N LYS A 6 4.41 19.21 -7.82
CA LYS A 6 3.68 17.98 -7.59
C LYS A 6 3.31 18.02 -6.11
N SER A 7 2.02 18.11 -5.79
CA SER A 7 1.55 18.03 -4.42
C SER A 7 2.17 16.76 -3.81
N THR A 8 3.00 16.94 -2.79
CA THR A 8 3.65 15.88 -2.03
C THR A 8 2.63 14.88 -1.44
N HIS A 9 1.36 15.30 -1.37
CA HIS A 9 0.19 14.52 -0.95
C HIS A 9 -0.60 13.86 -2.11
N TYR A 10 0.00 13.62 -3.28
CA TYR A 10 -0.68 12.81 -4.30
C TYR A 10 -0.47 11.32 -3.99
N ILE A 11 -1.48 10.74 -3.33
CA ILE A 11 -1.61 9.29 -3.21
C ILE A 11 -2.49 8.83 -4.37
N ASP A 12 -1.94 7.96 -5.21
CA ASP A 12 -2.71 7.30 -6.23
C ASP A 12 -3.60 6.26 -5.55
N ASN A 13 -4.83 6.67 -5.20
CA ASN A 13 -5.80 5.80 -4.50
C ASN A 13 -6.01 4.46 -5.21
N LYS A 14 -5.76 4.42 -6.53
CA LYS A 14 -5.84 3.20 -7.32
C LYS A 14 -4.71 2.23 -6.96
N GLU A 15 -3.46 2.69 -6.94
CA GLU A 15 -2.32 1.86 -6.52
C GLU A 15 -2.47 1.40 -5.06
N PHE A 16 -2.93 2.27 -4.17
CA PHE A 16 -3.16 1.91 -2.77
C PHE A 16 -4.19 0.79 -2.63
N LEU A 17 -5.29 0.87 -3.37
CA LEU A 17 -6.31 -0.18 -3.39
C LEU A 17 -5.75 -1.50 -3.95
N GLU A 18 -4.94 -1.45 -5.00
CA GLU A 18 -4.32 -2.63 -5.60
C GLU A 18 -3.34 -3.32 -4.64
N VAL A 19 -2.52 -2.55 -3.93
CA VAL A 19 -1.60 -3.09 -2.91
C VAL A 19 -2.37 -3.67 -1.73
N MET A 20 -3.44 -3.01 -1.26
CA MET A 20 -4.31 -3.57 -0.22
C MET A 20 -4.96 -4.89 -0.65
N LYS A 21 -5.43 -5.00 -1.90
CA LYS A 21 -5.99 -6.24 -2.44
C LYS A 21 -4.94 -7.35 -2.48
N GLY A 22 -3.73 -7.05 -2.94
CA GLY A 22 -2.62 -8.00 -2.94
C GLY A 22 -2.25 -8.48 -1.54
N TYR A 23 -2.16 -7.56 -0.58
CA TYR A 23 -1.90 -7.90 0.82
C TYR A 23 -3.00 -8.78 1.42
N HIS A 24 -4.27 -8.51 1.11
CA HIS A 24 -5.38 -9.34 1.57
C HIS A 24 -5.26 -10.79 1.06
N VAL A 25 -4.92 -10.97 -0.22
CA VAL A 25 -4.68 -12.31 -0.80
C VAL A 25 -3.54 -13.02 -0.07
N LEU A 26 -2.42 -12.33 0.16
CA LEU A 26 -1.29 -12.89 0.91
C LEU A 26 -1.67 -13.31 2.33
N VAL A 27 -2.51 -12.53 3.02
CA VAL A 27 -3.00 -12.86 4.37
C VAL A 27 -3.89 -14.11 4.33
N VAL A 28 -4.79 -14.20 3.35
CA VAL A 28 -5.66 -15.37 3.17
C VAL A 28 -4.81 -16.61 2.85
N GLU A 29 -3.87 -16.50 1.90
CA GLU A 29 -2.96 -17.60 1.57
C GLU A 29 -2.11 -18.05 2.76
N ALA A 30 -1.57 -17.10 3.54
CA ALA A 30 -0.82 -17.43 4.75
C ALA A 30 -1.71 -18.12 5.79
N GLN A 31 -2.96 -17.68 5.95
CA GLN A 31 -3.92 -18.30 6.85
C GLN A 31 -4.28 -19.73 6.40
N GLU A 32 -4.45 -19.96 5.10
CA GLU A 32 -4.69 -21.29 4.53
C GLU A 32 -3.47 -22.21 4.67
N LYS A 33 -2.25 -21.67 4.54
CA LYS A 33 -0.99 -22.41 4.74
C LYS A 33 -0.62 -22.60 6.21
N GLY A 34 -1.35 -21.96 7.14
CA GLY A 34 -1.01 -21.94 8.57
C GLY A 34 0.28 -21.17 8.88
N GLU A 35 0.69 -20.28 7.98
CA GLU A 35 1.87 -19.45 8.11
C GLU A 35 1.60 -18.18 8.93
N PRO A 36 2.64 -17.57 9.52
CA PRO A 36 2.50 -16.31 10.22
C PRO A 36 1.99 -15.22 9.27
N ARG A 37 1.29 -14.23 9.85
CA ARG A 37 0.72 -13.12 9.08
C ARG A 37 1.82 -12.43 8.26
N PRO A 38 1.60 -12.19 6.95
CA PRO A 38 2.60 -11.58 6.10
C PRO A 38 2.91 -10.15 6.57
N ILE A 39 4.15 -9.72 6.37
CA ILE A 39 4.59 -8.38 6.72
C ILE A 39 3.90 -7.39 5.78
N ILE A 40 3.39 -6.29 6.34
CA ILE A 40 2.78 -5.21 5.57
C ILE A 40 3.86 -4.61 4.66
N PRO A 41 3.61 -4.49 3.34
CA PRO A 41 4.59 -3.90 2.43
C PRO A 41 4.88 -2.45 2.80
N ASP A 42 6.16 -2.07 2.75
CA ASP A 42 6.69 -0.76 3.17
C ASP A 42 5.96 0.42 2.48
N TYR A 43 5.55 0.21 1.23
CA TYR A 43 4.73 1.13 0.43
C TYR A 43 3.41 1.55 1.12
N VAL A 44 2.77 0.65 1.88
CA VAL A 44 1.55 0.98 2.63
C VAL A 44 1.88 1.95 3.77
N GLY A 45 3.02 1.74 4.44
CA GLY A 45 3.53 2.64 5.48
C GLY A 45 3.83 4.04 4.94
N GLU A 46 4.50 4.13 3.78
CA GLU A 46 4.72 5.40 3.09
C GLU A 46 3.42 6.10 2.69
N CYS A 47 2.40 5.32 2.29
CA CYS A 47 1.09 5.85 1.95
C CYS A 47 0.39 6.47 3.16
N PHE A 48 0.42 5.82 4.33
CA PHE A 48 -0.12 6.37 5.57
C PHE A 48 0.56 7.67 6.01
N ILE A 49 1.89 7.74 5.91
CA ILE A 49 2.66 8.96 6.24
C ILE A 49 2.27 10.13 5.32
N LYS A 50 1.95 9.86 4.06
CA LYS A 50 1.49 10.87 3.10
C LYS A 50 0.02 11.27 3.28
N ILE A 51 -0.76 10.57 4.11
CA ILE A 51 -2.14 10.96 4.48
C ILE A 51 -2.15 11.84 5.76
N ALA A 52 -1.17 11.61 6.66
CA ALA A 52 -1.06 12.25 7.97
C ALA A 52 -0.68 13.74 7.91
#